data_AF-A0A6G7Y206-F1
#
_entry.id   AF-A0A6G7Y206-F1
#
_cell.length_a   1.000
_cell.length_b   1.000
_cell.length_c   1.000
_cell.angle_alpha   90.00
_cell.angle_beta   90.00
_cell.angle_gamma   90.00
#
_symmetry.space_group_name_H-M   'P 1'
#
loop_
_entity.id
_entity.type
_entity.pdbx_description
1 polymer ?
#
loop_
_entity_poly.entity_id
_entity_poly.type
_entity_poly.pdbx_seq_one_letter_code
_entity_poly.pdbx_strand_id
1 'polypeptide(L)'
;MTNKLNDTNAVVEYQADGVAVKLTPSIVKNFLTGGTELSDPEYKFFVELCKARQLNPFLKEAYPIKFGNQPAQIVVGKDAILKRAIKHKNYNGREQGVIVINLKGEVEERKGTFKLPNEELVGGWAKVYRKDWEHPTYISVGFDEVSQKKKDGELNSNWASKGATMVEKVALVRALRETFVEDLGGMVDADEAWDPNELTKPKQEIFEQKEPIHATEVIDAEIGSIADLEQ
;
A
#
# COMPACT_ATOMS: atom_id res chain seq x y z
N MET A 1 9.86 -28.22 14.81
CA MET A 1 10.99 -27.33 15.14
C MET A 1 10.87 -26.13 14.23
N THR A 2 10.62 -24.96 14.80
CA THR A 2 10.44 -23.69 14.09
C THR A 2 11.76 -23.29 13.46
N ASN A 3 11.80 -23.27 12.13
CA ASN A 3 12.95 -22.77 11.38
C ASN A 3 12.95 -21.24 11.55
N LYS A 4 13.63 -20.75 12.61
CA LYS A 4 13.89 -19.31 12.76
C LYS A 4 14.76 -18.92 11.57
N LEU A 5 14.24 -18.11 10.66
CA LEU A 5 15.04 -17.46 9.64
C LEU A 5 16.27 -16.82 10.31
N ASN A 6 17.45 -17.09 9.76
CA ASN A 6 18.69 -16.48 10.23
C ASN A 6 18.56 -14.95 10.25
N ASP A 7 18.81 -14.36 11.43
CA ASP A 7 18.54 -12.96 11.81
C ASP A 7 19.15 -11.90 10.86
N THR A 8 20.21 -12.26 10.13
CA THR A 8 20.91 -11.37 9.19
C THR A 8 20.18 -11.14 7.87
N ASN A 9 19.35 -12.07 7.38
CA ASN A 9 18.59 -11.89 6.14
C ASN A 9 17.26 -11.15 6.33
N ALA A 10 16.88 -10.87 7.58
CA ALA A 10 15.66 -10.14 7.91
C ALA A 10 15.85 -8.62 7.92
N VAL A 11 17.10 -8.11 7.91
CA VAL A 11 17.38 -6.68 7.95
C VAL A 11 17.24 -6.08 6.55
N VAL A 12 16.42 -5.04 6.41
CA VAL A 12 16.26 -4.30 5.16
C VAL A 12 16.69 -2.86 5.37
N GLU A 13 17.68 -2.43 4.58
CA GLU A 13 18.22 -1.07 4.60
C GLU A 13 18.04 -0.41 3.23
N TYR A 14 17.61 0.85 3.22
CA TYR A 14 17.41 1.66 2.03
C TYR A 14 17.39 3.15 2.38
N GLN A 15 17.29 4.01 1.36
CA GLN A 15 17.16 5.45 1.50
C GLN A 15 15.74 5.90 1.12
N ALA A 16 15.13 6.74 1.94
CA ALA A 16 13.86 7.39 1.67
C ALA A 16 14.00 8.90 1.90
N ASP A 17 13.79 9.69 0.84
CA ASP A 17 14.00 11.16 0.85
C ASP A 17 15.34 11.60 1.46
N GLY A 18 16.42 10.86 1.18
CA GLY A 18 17.76 11.16 1.69
C GLY A 18 18.00 10.80 3.16
N VAL A 19 17.04 10.11 3.79
CA VAL A 19 17.19 9.56 5.14
C VAL A 19 17.40 8.05 5.07
N ALA A 20 18.42 7.55 5.78
CA ALA A 20 18.67 6.14 5.91
C ALA A 20 17.54 5.47 6.74
N VAL A 21 16.91 4.45 6.17
CA VAL A 21 15.89 3.65 6.83
C VAL A 21 16.41 2.24 7.03
N LYS A 22 16.26 1.72 8.25
CA LYS A 22 16.61 0.35 8.63
C LYS A 22 15.41 -0.31 9.29
N LEU A 23 14.97 -1.43 8.70
CA LEU A 23 13.84 -2.22 9.19
C LEU A 23 14.34 -3.60 9.60
N THR A 24 14.06 -3.96 10.84
CA THR A 24 14.21 -5.32 11.39
C THR A 24 12.85 -5.77 11.94
N PRO A 25 12.61 -7.08 12.12
CA PRO A 25 11.35 -7.55 12.71
C PRO A 25 11.05 -6.89 14.06
N SER A 26 12.07 -6.71 14.91
CA SER A 26 11.92 -6.03 16.21
C SER A 26 11.58 -4.54 16.08
N ILE A 27 12.19 -3.83 15.12
CA ILE A 27 11.87 -2.41 14.88
C ILE A 27 10.42 -2.27 14.41
N VAL A 28 10.01 -3.09 13.44
CA VAL A 28 8.64 -3.06 12.92
C VAL A 28 7.63 -3.36 14.03
N LYS A 29 7.89 -4.39 14.84
CA LYS A 29 7.05 -4.76 15.98
C LYS A 29 6.94 -3.62 17.01
N ASN A 30 8.07 -3.07 17.44
CA ASN A 30 8.08 -2.14 18.57
C ASN A 30 7.63 -0.73 18.20
N PHE A 31 7.84 -0.29 16.95
CA PHE A 31 7.62 1.10 16.56
C PHE A 31 6.52 1.30 15.53
N LEU A 32 6.15 0.28 14.74
CA LEU A 32 5.21 0.44 13.62
C LEU A 32 3.87 -0.28 13.85
N THR A 33 3.87 -1.41 14.57
CA THR A 33 2.63 -2.18 14.84
C THR A 33 2.13 -2.04 16.27
N GLY A 34 2.80 -1.26 17.13
CA GLY A 34 2.44 -1.09 18.53
C GLY A 34 2.59 -2.38 19.37
N GLY A 35 3.54 -3.24 19.02
CA GLY A 35 3.82 -4.50 19.71
C GLY A 35 3.20 -5.73 19.05
N THR A 36 2.34 -5.57 18.05
CA THR A 36 1.73 -6.69 17.33
C THR A 36 2.72 -7.35 16.38
N GLU A 37 2.80 -8.69 16.42
CA GLU A 37 3.75 -9.45 15.62
C GLU A 37 3.21 -9.74 14.21
N LEU A 38 4.04 -9.45 13.21
CA LEU A 38 3.81 -9.87 11.84
C LEU A 38 4.42 -11.26 11.64
N SER A 39 3.78 -12.09 10.84
CA SER A 39 4.39 -13.31 10.30
C SER A 39 5.53 -12.95 9.34
N ASP A 40 6.45 -13.89 9.11
CA ASP A 40 7.60 -13.66 8.23
C ASP A 40 7.18 -13.19 6.82
N PRO A 41 6.13 -13.77 6.18
CA PRO A 41 5.65 -13.26 4.89
C PRO A 41 5.11 -11.82 4.98
N GLU A 42 4.28 -11.50 5.98
CA GLU A 42 3.73 -10.16 6.17
C GLU A 42 4.85 -9.12 6.38
N TYR A 43 5.84 -9.47 7.21
CA TYR A 43 7.02 -8.65 7.42
C TYR A 43 7.76 -8.44 6.10
N LYS A 44 8.04 -9.51 5.35
CA LYS A 44 8.78 -9.45 4.08
C LYS A 44 8.06 -8.59 3.05
N PHE A 45 6.75 -8.79 2.85
CA PHE A 45 5.96 -7.96 1.93
C PHE A 45 5.98 -6.48 2.34
N PHE A 46 5.87 -6.19 3.63
CA PHE A 46 5.89 -4.81 4.14
C PHE A 46 7.23 -4.12 3.87
N VAL A 47 8.36 -4.74 4.25
CA VAL A 47 9.68 -4.12 4.09
C VAL A 47 10.10 -4.02 2.63
N GLU A 48 9.73 -4.99 1.78
CA GLU A 48 10.01 -4.92 0.33
C GLU A 48 9.18 -3.85 -0.36
N LEU A 49 7.91 -3.65 0.03
CA LEU A 49 7.12 -2.52 -0.46
C LEU A 49 7.79 -1.20 -0.10
N CYS A 50 8.19 -1.04 1.17
CA CYS A 50 8.83 0.17 1.65
C CYS A 50 10.14 0.46 0.91
N LYS A 51 10.97 -0.57 0.68
CA LYS A 51 12.21 -0.46 -0.07
C LYS A 51 11.98 -0.15 -1.55
N ALA A 52 11.15 -0.93 -2.22
CA ALA A 52 10.88 -0.80 -3.66
C ALA A 52 10.27 0.57 -4.00
N ARG A 53 9.47 1.13 -3.07
CA ARG A 53 8.82 2.42 -3.25
C ARG A 53 9.47 3.56 -2.49
N GLN A 54 10.58 3.33 -1.77
CA GLN A 54 11.28 4.33 -0.96
C GLN A 54 10.35 5.05 0.04
N LEU A 55 9.45 4.32 0.69
CA LEU A 55 8.52 4.85 1.68
C LEU A 55 9.19 4.89 3.05
N ASN A 56 8.97 5.94 3.83
CA ASN A 56 9.46 6.04 5.20
C ASN A 56 8.35 5.67 6.21
N PRO A 57 8.36 4.47 6.80
CA PRO A 57 7.30 4.04 7.71
C PRO A 57 7.30 4.80 9.04
N PHE A 58 8.42 5.41 9.44
CA PHE A 58 8.48 6.26 10.64
C PHE A 58 7.74 7.59 10.46
N LEU A 59 7.51 8.02 9.22
CA LEU A 59 6.67 9.16 8.88
C LEU A 59 5.22 8.76 8.56
N LYS A 60 4.84 7.50 8.84
CA LYS A 60 3.54 6.91 8.49
C LYS A 60 3.24 6.90 7.00
N GLU A 61 4.27 6.88 6.15
CA GLU A 61 4.09 6.75 4.70
C GLU A 61 3.64 5.34 4.31
N ALA A 62 4.00 4.32 5.09
CA ALA A 62 3.44 2.98 5.00
C ALA A 62 3.38 2.36 6.39
N TYR A 63 2.35 1.57 6.66
CA TYR A 63 2.22 0.85 7.93
C TYR A 63 1.36 -0.41 7.77
N PRO A 64 1.66 -1.46 8.54
CA PRO A 64 0.81 -2.63 8.65
C PRO A 64 -0.34 -2.38 9.62
N ILE A 65 -1.54 -2.87 9.29
CA ILE A 65 -2.71 -2.93 10.17
C ILE A 65 -3.03 -4.40 10.38
N LYS A 66 -3.01 -4.87 11.64
CA LYS A 66 -3.32 -6.26 11.99
C LYS A 66 -4.29 -6.33 13.16
N PHE A 67 -5.42 -7.02 12.96
CA PHE A 67 -6.45 -7.20 13.97
C PHE A 67 -6.55 -8.66 14.42
N GLY A 68 -6.15 -8.93 15.66
CA GLY A 68 -6.15 -10.29 16.20
C GLY A 68 -5.31 -11.25 15.34
N ASN A 69 -5.92 -12.37 14.93
CA ASN A 69 -5.28 -13.40 14.09
C ASN A 69 -5.50 -13.19 12.58
N GLN A 70 -6.12 -12.09 12.16
CA GLN A 70 -6.32 -11.83 10.74
C GLN A 70 -5.00 -11.47 10.05
N PRO A 71 -4.85 -11.78 8.73
CA PRO A 71 -3.71 -11.32 7.96
C PRO A 71 -3.55 -9.80 8.04
N ALA A 72 -2.30 -9.34 8.18
CA ALA A 72 -1.99 -7.92 8.19
C ALA A 72 -2.28 -7.29 6.82
N GLN A 73 -3.00 -6.18 6.83
CA GLN A 73 -3.13 -5.30 5.68
C GLN A 73 -1.94 -4.34 5.66
N ILE A 74 -1.25 -4.26 4.53
CA ILE A 74 -0.19 -3.26 4.33
C ILE A 74 -0.81 -2.08 3.60
N VAL A 75 -0.75 -0.91 4.22
CA VAL A 75 -1.38 0.30 3.69
C VAL A 75 -0.35 1.40 3.51
N VAL A 76 -0.57 2.24 2.51
CA VAL A 76 0.22 3.45 2.23
C VAL A 76 -0.58 4.66 2.66
N GLY A 77 0.05 5.57 3.39
CA GLY A 77 -0.60 6.79 3.84
C GLY A 77 -0.94 7.72 2.66
N LYS A 78 -2.15 8.32 2.68
CA LYS A 78 -2.59 9.37 1.74
C LYS A 78 -1.48 10.38 1.40
N ASP A 79 -0.78 10.88 2.41
CA ASP A 79 0.22 11.94 2.22
C ASP A 79 1.43 11.47 1.42
N ALA A 80 1.80 10.18 1.51
CA ALA A 80 2.86 9.61 0.69
C ALA A 80 2.46 9.55 -0.79
N ILE A 81 1.22 9.13 -1.07
CA ILE A 81 0.63 9.09 -2.41
C ILE A 81 0.57 10.50 -2.99
N LEU A 82 0.06 11.46 -2.22
CA LEU A 82 -0.06 12.85 -2.63
C LEU A 82 1.31 13.50 -2.88
N LYS A 83 2.26 13.31 -1.97
CA LYS A 83 3.63 13.83 -2.09
C LYS A 83 4.33 13.29 -3.34
N ARG A 84 4.19 12.00 -3.62
CA ARG A 84 4.75 11.38 -4.83
C ARG A 84 4.12 11.97 -6.09
N ALA A 85 2.80 12.09 -6.13
CA ALA A 85 2.10 12.71 -7.26
C ALA A 85 2.54 14.16 -7.49
N ILE A 86 2.60 14.99 -6.43
CA ILE A 86 3.02 16.40 -6.54
C ILE A 86 4.46 16.54 -7.05
N LYS A 87 5.36 15.64 -6.63
CA LYS A 87 6.76 15.63 -7.10
C LYS A 87 6.90 15.15 -8.55
N HIS A 88 5.89 14.50 -9.12
CA HIS A 88 5.96 14.00 -10.49
C HIS A 88 6.05 15.14 -11.51
N LYS A 89 6.99 15.05 -12.46
CA LYS A 89 7.28 16.09 -13.45
C LYS A 89 6.05 16.57 -14.24
N ASN A 90 5.12 15.66 -14.51
CA ASN A 90 3.91 15.93 -15.30
C ASN A 90 2.68 16.27 -14.44
N TYR A 91 2.78 16.38 -13.12
CA TYR A 91 1.65 16.82 -12.29
C TYR A 91 1.20 18.23 -12.67
N ASN A 92 -0.11 18.41 -12.87
CA ASN A 92 -0.71 19.67 -13.29
C ASN A 92 -1.89 20.11 -12.40
N GLY A 93 -1.93 19.65 -11.16
CA GLY A 93 -2.99 19.99 -10.21
C GLY A 93 -4.09 18.94 -10.11
N ARG A 94 -5.09 19.25 -9.29
CA ARG A 94 -6.24 18.39 -9.00
C ARG A 94 -7.45 19.21 -8.57
N GLU A 95 -8.62 18.63 -8.75
CA GLU A 95 -9.89 19.08 -8.19
C GLU A 95 -10.56 17.89 -7.50
N GLN A 96 -11.35 18.14 -6.47
CA GLN A 96 -12.01 17.06 -5.73
C GLN A 96 -13.12 17.61 -4.85
N GLY A 97 -14.01 16.72 -4.44
CA GLY A 97 -14.95 16.99 -3.38
C GLY A 97 -15.99 15.89 -3.24
N VAL A 98 -17.20 16.30 -2.89
CA VAL A 98 -18.30 15.40 -2.54
C VAL A 98 -19.41 15.46 -3.56
N ILE A 99 -20.18 14.38 -3.62
CA ILE A 99 -21.43 14.26 -4.37
C ILE A 99 -22.56 14.22 -3.34
N VAL A 100 -23.53 15.10 -3.49
CA VAL A 100 -24.67 15.22 -2.56
C VAL A 100 -25.99 15.20 -3.30
N ILE A 101 -27.04 14.77 -2.61
CA ILE A 101 -28.42 15.09 -2.99
C ILE A 101 -28.81 16.36 -2.23
N ASN A 102 -29.08 17.43 -2.98
CA ASN A 102 -29.43 18.73 -2.41
C ASN A 102 -30.89 18.75 -1.89
N LEU A 103 -31.31 19.86 -1.29
CA LEU A 103 -32.67 20.01 -0.72
C LEU A 103 -33.81 19.96 -1.77
N LYS A 104 -33.48 20.00 -3.06
CA LYS A 104 -34.43 19.85 -4.17
C LYS A 104 -34.48 18.42 -4.72
N GLY A 105 -33.68 17.50 -4.18
CA GLY A 105 -33.56 16.14 -4.68
C GLY A 105 -32.63 15.99 -5.89
N GLU A 106 -31.80 16.99 -6.20
CA GLU A 106 -30.88 16.97 -7.34
C GLU A 106 -29.49 16.50 -6.90
N VAL A 107 -28.83 15.71 -7.76
CA VAL A 107 -27.44 15.28 -7.54
C VAL A 107 -26.49 16.38 -7.97
N GLU A 108 -25.56 16.75 -7.08
CA GLU A 108 -24.61 17.84 -7.31
C GLU A 108 -23.19 17.43 -6.89
N GLU A 109 -22.20 17.67 -7.77
CA GLU A 109 -20.78 17.63 -7.43
C GLU A 109 -20.33 18.97 -6.85
N ARG A 110 -19.82 18.96 -5.61
CA ARG A 110 -19.29 20.14 -4.94
C ARG A 110 -17.82 20.00 -4.67
N LYS A 111 -17.05 21.07 -4.88
CA LYS A 111 -15.64 21.12 -4.49
C LYS A 111 -15.49 21.15 -2.97
N GLY A 112 -14.55 20.39 -2.46
CA GLY A 112 -14.34 20.22 -1.02
C GLY A 112 -15.43 19.35 -0.38
N THR A 113 -15.55 19.44 0.96
CA THR A 113 -16.35 18.51 1.77
C THR A 113 -17.58 19.18 2.42
N PHE A 114 -17.91 20.39 2.01
CA PHE A 114 -19.02 21.15 2.59
C PHE A 114 -20.37 20.59 2.15
N LYS A 115 -21.23 20.29 3.13
CA LYS A 115 -22.66 19.99 2.93
C LYS A 115 -23.48 20.59 4.06
N LEU A 116 -24.75 20.85 3.79
CA LEU A 116 -25.71 21.21 4.83
C LEU A 116 -26.14 19.96 5.63
N PRO A 117 -26.61 20.12 6.88
CA PRO A 117 -27.07 18.99 7.69
C PRO A 117 -28.18 18.17 7.04
N ASN A 118 -29.11 18.85 6.36
CA ASN A 118 -30.30 18.24 5.74
C ASN A 118 -30.05 17.73 4.31
N GLU A 119 -28.81 17.80 3.81
CA GLU A 119 -28.43 17.21 2.53
C GLU A 119 -27.85 15.83 2.73
N GLU A 120 -28.05 14.96 1.74
CA GLU A 120 -27.56 13.60 1.77
C GLU A 120 -26.19 13.52 1.09
N LEU A 121 -25.22 12.90 1.76
CA LEU A 121 -23.92 12.62 1.18
C LEU A 121 -24.00 11.28 0.45
N VAL A 122 -23.82 11.28 -0.87
CA VAL A 122 -23.98 10.07 -1.69
C VAL A 122 -22.69 9.62 -2.37
N GLY A 123 -21.63 10.44 -2.35
CA GLY A 123 -20.36 10.06 -2.94
C GLY A 123 -19.25 11.08 -2.81
N GLY A 124 -18.14 10.78 -3.48
CA GLY A 124 -16.97 11.63 -3.61
C GLY A 124 -16.46 11.60 -5.05
N TRP A 125 -15.78 12.66 -5.47
CA TRP A 125 -15.21 12.76 -6.80
C TRP A 125 -13.83 13.43 -6.77
N ALA A 126 -13.00 13.12 -7.75
CA ALA A 126 -11.71 13.76 -7.97
C ALA A 126 -11.35 13.80 -9.46
N LYS A 127 -10.67 14.89 -9.86
CA LYS A 127 -10.01 15.08 -11.14
C LYS A 127 -8.53 15.32 -10.89
N VAL A 128 -7.66 14.62 -11.60
CA VAL A 128 -6.21 14.84 -11.52
C VAL A 128 -5.70 15.12 -12.93
N TYR A 129 -4.90 16.19 -13.04
CA TYR A 129 -4.45 16.72 -14.32
C TYR A 129 -2.98 16.36 -14.52
N ARG A 130 -2.67 16.03 -15.78
CA ARG A 130 -1.32 15.78 -16.26
C ARG A 130 -0.98 16.73 -17.39
N LYS A 131 0.26 17.23 -17.42
CA LYS A 131 0.74 18.14 -18.46
C LYS A 131 0.76 17.49 -19.85
N ASP A 132 0.94 16.17 -19.88
CA ASP A 132 1.08 15.36 -21.10
C ASP A 132 -0.24 14.73 -21.57
N TRP A 133 -1.37 14.99 -20.90
CA TRP A 133 -2.69 14.43 -21.24
C TRP A 133 -3.68 15.55 -21.58
N GLU A 134 -4.54 15.30 -22.58
CA GLU A 134 -5.61 16.23 -22.96
C GLU A 134 -6.79 16.19 -21.98
N HIS A 135 -7.07 15.01 -21.42
CA HIS A 135 -8.18 14.81 -20.49
C HIS A 135 -7.66 14.38 -19.11
N PRO A 136 -8.24 14.91 -18.02
CA PRO A 136 -7.87 14.48 -16.68
C PRO A 136 -8.36 13.05 -16.42
N THR A 137 -7.70 12.35 -15.51
CA THR A 137 -8.35 11.21 -14.84
C THR A 137 -9.47 11.77 -13.97
N TYR A 138 -10.67 11.26 -14.15
CA TYR A 138 -11.82 11.53 -13.30
C TYR A 138 -12.26 10.24 -12.63
N ILE A 139 -12.41 10.29 -11.30
CA ILE A 139 -12.94 9.19 -10.50
C ILE A 139 -14.06 9.72 -9.63
N SER A 140 -15.14 8.96 -9.55
CA SER A 140 -16.17 9.11 -8.52
C SER A 140 -16.42 7.77 -7.83
N VAL A 141 -16.86 7.85 -6.59
CA VAL A 141 -17.17 6.68 -5.76
C VAL A 141 -18.46 6.92 -5.00
N GLY A 142 -19.29 5.88 -4.89
CA GLY A 142 -20.50 5.93 -4.07
C GLY A 142 -20.15 5.82 -2.59
N PHE A 143 -20.80 6.61 -1.73
CA PHE A 143 -20.55 6.59 -0.29
C PHE A 143 -20.77 5.18 0.30
N ASP A 144 -21.87 4.53 -0.08
CA ASP A 144 -22.21 3.19 0.40
C ASP A 144 -21.26 2.09 -0.07
N GLU A 145 -20.63 2.26 -1.25
CA GLU A 145 -19.65 1.32 -1.80
C GLU A 145 -18.37 1.29 -0.96
N VAL A 146 -17.87 2.47 -0.58
CA VAL A 146 -16.54 2.61 0.02
C VAL A 146 -16.56 2.75 1.53
N SER A 147 -17.72 3.05 2.11
CA SER A 147 -17.83 3.27 3.54
C SER A 147 -17.59 1.98 4.34
N GLN A 148 -16.67 2.06 5.31
CA GLN A 148 -16.34 0.90 6.13
C GLN A 148 -17.33 0.76 7.28
N LYS A 149 -17.86 -0.45 7.40
CA LYS A 149 -18.85 -0.84 8.42
C LYS A 149 -18.22 -1.74 9.47
N LYS A 150 -18.77 -1.66 10.68
CA LYS A 150 -18.53 -2.60 11.78
C LYS A 150 -19.31 -3.90 11.49
N LYS A 151 -19.06 -4.93 12.30
CA LYS A 151 -19.76 -6.23 12.19
C LYS A 151 -21.28 -6.16 12.38
N ASP A 152 -21.77 -5.12 13.04
CA ASP A 152 -23.20 -4.86 13.25
C ASP A 152 -23.89 -4.19 12.05
N GLY A 153 -23.13 -3.86 10.99
CA GLY A 153 -23.62 -3.20 9.78
C GLY A 153 -23.62 -1.67 9.86
N GLU A 154 -23.33 -1.08 11.01
CA GLU A 154 -23.20 0.37 11.14
C GLU A 154 -21.84 0.87 10.65
N LEU A 155 -21.77 2.13 10.23
CA LEU A 155 -20.51 2.77 9.88
C LEU A 155 -19.53 2.76 11.06
N ASN A 156 -18.24 2.60 10.76
CA ASN A 156 -17.21 2.81 11.77
C ASN A 156 -17.14 4.31 12.16
N SER A 157 -16.43 4.60 13.27
CA SER A 157 -16.40 5.97 13.84
C SER A 157 -15.90 7.04 12.85
N ASN A 158 -14.94 6.72 11.99
CA ASN A 158 -14.41 7.66 11.00
C ASN A 158 -15.45 7.98 9.94
N TRP A 159 -16.12 6.97 9.39
CA TRP A 159 -17.13 7.16 8.35
C TRP A 159 -18.41 7.80 8.90
N ALA A 160 -18.80 7.46 10.13
CA ALA A 160 -19.96 8.06 10.80
C ALA A 160 -19.76 9.55 11.11
N SER A 161 -18.56 9.94 11.57
CA SER A 161 -18.29 11.33 12.00
C SER A 161 -17.68 12.23 10.93
N LYS A 162 -16.98 11.65 9.94
CA LYS A 162 -16.20 12.38 8.93
C LYS A 162 -16.46 11.88 7.51
N GLY A 163 -17.64 11.34 7.24
CA GLY A 163 -17.98 10.70 5.96
C GLY A 163 -17.60 11.53 4.72
N ALA A 164 -17.87 12.83 4.70
CA ALA A 164 -17.52 13.73 3.59
C ALA A 164 -16.00 13.77 3.31
N THR A 165 -15.19 13.84 4.37
CA THR A 165 -13.72 13.81 4.26
C THR A 165 -13.21 12.44 3.80
N MET A 166 -13.83 11.36 4.28
CA MET A 166 -13.42 10.00 3.95
C MET A 166 -13.70 9.68 2.48
N VAL A 167 -14.91 9.97 2.00
CA VAL A 167 -15.31 9.66 0.62
C VAL A 167 -14.57 10.51 -0.42
N GLU A 168 -14.33 11.79 -0.12
CA GLU A 168 -13.47 12.67 -0.93
C GLU A 168 -12.04 12.12 -0.99
N LYS A 169 -11.48 11.72 0.16
CA LYS A 169 -10.14 11.13 0.25
C LYS A 169 -10.02 9.90 -0.66
N VAL A 170 -10.99 8.99 -0.59
CA VAL A 170 -10.95 7.75 -1.39
C VAL A 170 -10.99 8.09 -2.88
N ALA A 171 -11.89 8.97 -3.32
CA ALA A 171 -11.96 9.39 -4.72
C ALA A 171 -10.61 9.97 -5.21
N LEU A 172 -9.99 10.83 -4.40
CA LEU A 172 -8.69 11.41 -4.70
C LEU A 172 -7.59 10.36 -4.81
N VAL A 173 -7.46 9.47 -3.83
CA VAL A 173 -6.35 8.51 -3.81
C VAL A 173 -6.44 7.58 -5.01
N ARG A 174 -7.64 7.08 -5.34
CA ARG A 174 -7.89 6.32 -6.58
C ARG A 174 -7.47 7.11 -7.82
N ALA A 175 -7.91 8.38 -7.93
CA ALA A 175 -7.57 9.22 -9.09
C ALA A 175 -6.05 9.47 -9.21
N LEU A 176 -5.35 9.75 -8.11
CA LEU A 176 -3.89 9.94 -8.13
C LEU A 176 -3.17 8.66 -8.57
N ARG A 177 -3.55 7.52 -8.02
CA ARG A 177 -2.95 6.22 -8.33
C ARG A 177 -3.13 5.84 -9.79
N GLU A 178 -4.32 6.09 -10.34
CA GLU A 178 -4.58 5.84 -11.76
C GLU A 178 -3.78 6.81 -12.65
N THR A 179 -3.73 8.08 -12.26
CA THR A 179 -3.01 9.11 -13.02
C THR A 179 -1.49 8.86 -13.06
N PHE A 180 -0.89 8.39 -11.97
CA PHE A 180 0.56 8.13 -11.86
C PHE A 180 0.84 6.66 -11.54
N VAL A 181 0.22 5.75 -12.29
CA VAL A 181 0.28 4.29 -12.06
C VAL A 181 1.70 3.71 -11.99
N GLU A 182 2.64 4.28 -12.74
CA GLU A 182 4.05 3.86 -12.73
C GLU A 182 4.69 4.05 -11.33
N ASP A 183 4.41 5.19 -10.71
CA ASP A 183 4.95 5.56 -9.40
C ASP A 183 4.12 5.06 -8.22
N LEU A 184 2.79 5.03 -8.38
CA LEU A 184 1.80 4.80 -7.32
C LEU A 184 1.10 3.43 -7.41
N GLY A 185 1.43 2.62 -8.42
CA GLY A 185 0.89 1.28 -8.59
C GLY A 185 1.13 0.40 -7.36
N GLY A 186 0.07 -0.26 -6.88
CA GLY A 186 0.12 -1.11 -5.69
C GLY A 186 0.17 -0.39 -4.34
N MET A 187 0.14 0.96 -4.31
CA MET A 187 0.02 1.73 -3.07
C MET A 187 -1.45 1.87 -2.66
N VAL A 188 -1.98 0.90 -1.92
CA VAL A 188 -3.38 0.94 -1.47
C VAL A 188 -3.46 1.71 -0.14
N ASP A 189 -4.38 2.66 -0.04
CA ASP A 189 -4.65 3.38 1.21
C ASP A 189 -5.59 2.58 2.13
N ALA A 190 -5.49 2.81 3.44
CA ALA A 190 -6.27 2.09 4.45
C ALA A 190 -7.80 2.18 4.26
N ASP A 191 -8.29 3.29 3.71
CA ASP A 191 -9.72 3.49 3.49
C ASP A 191 -10.21 2.84 2.18
N GLU A 192 -9.29 2.38 1.33
CA GLU A 192 -9.57 1.54 0.16
C GLU A 192 -9.40 0.06 0.44
N ALA A 193 -8.79 -0.30 1.58
CA ALA A 193 -8.51 -1.67 1.91
C ALA A 193 -9.83 -2.44 2.10
N TRP A 194 -10.05 -3.43 1.24
CA TRP A 194 -11.16 -4.36 1.35
C TRP A 194 -11.03 -5.20 2.62
N ASP A 195 -12.17 -5.61 3.20
CA ASP A 195 -12.17 -6.55 4.31
C ASP A 195 -11.30 -7.77 3.91
N PRO A 196 -10.29 -8.17 4.71
CA PRO A 196 -9.49 -9.35 4.42
C PRO A 196 -10.34 -10.61 4.23
N ASN A 197 -11.54 -10.66 4.83
CA ASN A 197 -12.49 -11.76 4.68
C ASN A 197 -13.17 -11.79 3.29
N GLU A 198 -13.32 -10.65 2.61
CA GLU A 198 -13.82 -10.60 1.23
C GLU A 198 -12.72 -10.91 0.20
N LEU A 199 -11.46 -10.73 0.59
CA LEU A 199 -10.28 -11.20 -0.15
C LEU A 199 -9.95 -12.68 0.11
N THR A 200 -10.95 -13.51 0.41
CA THR A 200 -10.82 -14.98 0.33
C THR A 200 -10.59 -15.39 -1.12
N LYS A 201 -9.37 -15.13 -1.62
CA LYS A 201 -8.85 -15.71 -2.84
C LYS A 201 -9.00 -17.23 -2.70
N PRO A 202 -9.34 -17.96 -3.78
CA PRO A 202 -9.29 -19.41 -3.76
C PRO A 202 -7.92 -19.81 -3.21
N LYS A 203 -7.86 -20.78 -2.30
CA LYS A 203 -6.62 -21.39 -1.80
C LYS A 203 -5.67 -21.52 -2.99
N GLN A 204 -4.68 -20.64 -3.09
CA GLN A 204 -3.62 -20.84 -4.04
C GLN A 204 -2.93 -22.10 -3.53
N GLU A 205 -2.98 -23.18 -4.32
CA GLU A 205 -2.16 -24.35 -4.03
C GLU A 205 -0.72 -23.85 -3.93
N ILE A 206 -0.16 -23.96 -2.73
CA ILE A 206 1.22 -23.60 -2.46
C ILE A 206 2.06 -24.62 -3.21
N PHE A 207 2.44 -24.32 -4.44
CA PHE A 207 3.52 -25.03 -5.10
C PHE A 207 4.80 -24.63 -4.41
N GLU A 208 5.44 -25.58 -3.74
CA GLU A 208 6.75 -25.40 -3.15
C GLU A 208 7.75 -25.12 -4.30
N GLN A 209 8.01 -23.84 -4.55
CA GLN A 209 9.10 -23.44 -5.44
C GLN A 209 10.40 -23.78 -4.73
N LYS A 210 11.07 -24.85 -5.18
CA LYS A 210 12.43 -25.15 -4.73
C LYS A 210 13.31 -23.96 -5.09
N GLU A 211 13.88 -23.31 -4.07
CA GLU A 211 14.87 -22.25 -4.27
C GLU A 211 15.98 -22.77 -5.21
N PRO A 212 16.45 -21.96 -6.18
CA PRO A 212 17.56 -22.37 -7.01
C PRO A 212 18.80 -22.53 -6.12
N ILE A 213 19.23 -23.77 -5.94
CA ILE A 213 20.48 -24.11 -5.28
C ILE A 213 21.59 -23.49 -6.13
N HIS A 214 22.35 -22.59 -5.54
CA HIS A 214 23.49 -21.95 -6.18
C HIS A 214 24.45 -23.03 -6.69
N ALA A 215 24.62 -23.15 -8.02
CA ALA A 215 25.63 -24.01 -8.61
C ALA A 215 26.99 -23.34 -8.44
N THR A 216 27.69 -23.67 -7.36
CA THR A 216 29.13 -23.40 -7.26
C THR A 216 29.86 -24.58 -7.89
N GLU A 217 30.13 -24.53 -9.19
CA GLU A 217 31.24 -25.29 -9.77
C GLU A 217 32.46 -24.37 -9.82
N VAL A 218 33.34 -24.52 -8.83
CA VAL A 218 34.75 -24.17 -9.03
C VAL A 218 35.47 -25.49 -9.24
N ILE A 219 35.81 -25.75 -10.49
CA ILE A 219 36.69 -26.84 -10.91
C ILE A 219 38.09 -26.59 -10.35
N ASP A 220 38.48 -27.35 -9.32
CA ASP A 220 39.88 -27.53 -8.96
C ASP A 220 40.52 -28.43 -10.03
N ALA A 221 41.33 -27.82 -10.91
CA ALA A 221 42.21 -28.56 -11.80
C ALA A 221 43.38 -29.11 -10.96
N GLU A 222 43.29 -30.37 -10.54
CA GLU A 222 44.45 -31.13 -10.05
C GLU A 222 45.52 -31.18 -11.15
N ILE A 223 46.65 -30.53 -10.87
CA ILE A 223 47.87 -30.61 -11.66
C ILE A 223 48.45 -32.01 -11.44
N GLY A 224 48.10 -32.93 -12.34
CA GLY A 224 48.71 -34.27 -12.41
C GLY A 224 50.17 -34.18 -12.88
N SER A 225 51.07 -34.31 -11.93
CA SER A 225 52.49 -34.62 -12.12
C SER A 225 52.69 -35.80 -13.08
N ILE A 226 53.38 -35.59 -14.20
CA ILE A 226 54.01 -36.66 -14.98
C ILE A 226 55.53 -36.53 -14.82
N ALA A 227 56.05 -37.34 -13.90
CA ALA A 227 57.42 -37.82 -13.78
C ALA A 227 57.24 -39.28 -13.30
N ASP A 228 57.86 -40.32 -13.80
CA ASP A 228 58.91 -40.58 -14.78
C ASP A 228 58.80 -42.08 -15.12
N LEU A 229 59.72 -42.57 -15.96
CA LEU A 229 60.21 -43.96 -16.11
C LEU A 229 59.56 -44.76 -17.27
N GLU A 230 60.29 -45.48 -18.11
CA GLU A 230 61.71 -45.63 -18.48
C GLU A 230 61.69 -46.76 -19.54
N GLN A 231 62.67 -46.73 -20.46
CA GLN A 231 63.07 -47.72 -21.48
C GLN A 231 62.45 -47.61 -22.88
#